data_AF-A0A8C2FDW0-F1
#
_entry.id   AF-A0A8C2FDW0-F1
#
_cell.length_a   1.000
_cell.length_b   1.000
_cell.length_c   1.000
_cell.angle_alpha   90.00
_cell.angle_beta   90.00
_cell.angle_gamma   90.00
#
_symmetry.space_group_name_H-M   'P 1'
#
loop_
_entity.id
_entity.type
_entity.pdbx_description
1 polymer ?
#
loop_
_entity_poly.entity_id
_entity_poly.type
_entity_poly.pdbx_seq_one_letter_code
_entity_poly.pdbx_strand_id
1 'polypeptide(L)'
;KLLVPQCVTGDKDVHLAQAQELWSTARDEPVKLRMEASGLGSEPPMTIHQMFMSTVQKYGDYPALRAKKDGIWLTLTYKEYYQHARAAAKSFLKVGLHTFSSLKMNFKSSQKYFLQCMKCIVT
;
A
#
# COMPACT_ATOMS: atom_id res chain seq x y z
N LYS A 1 22.35 8.35 -5.26
CA LYS A 1 21.19 9.15 -5.69
C LYS A 1 19.95 8.28 -5.53
N LEU A 2 19.25 8.40 -4.42
CA LEU A 2 17.94 7.76 -4.26
C LEU A 2 17.00 8.52 -5.18
N LEU A 3 16.59 7.89 -6.29
CA LEU A 3 15.51 8.40 -7.12
C LEU A 3 14.25 8.33 -6.27
N VAL A 4 13.89 9.46 -5.65
CA VAL A 4 12.51 9.65 -5.18
C VAL A 4 11.67 9.61 -6.45
N PRO A 5 10.81 8.59 -6.64
CA PRO A 5 9.94 8.57 -7.80
C PRO A 5 9.12 9.86 -7.76
N GLN A 6 9.23 10.68 -8.81
CA GLN A 6 8.38 11.84 -8.98
C GLN A 6 6.93 11.39 -8.82
N CYS A 7 6.21 12.04 -7.91
CA CYS A 7 4.78 11.79 -7.71
C CYS A 7 4.10 11.97 -9.05
N VAL A 8 3.62 10.86 -9.59
CA VAL A 8 2.87 10.85 -10.83
C VAL A 8 1.48 11.31 -10.43
N THR A 9 1.10 12.49 -10.89
CA THR A 9 -0.28 12.98 -10.89
C THR A 9 -1.10 12.07 -11.80
N GLY A 10 -1.41 10.89 -11.29
CA GLY A 10 -2.36 9.96 -11.87
C GLY A 10 -3.73 10.35 -11.36
N ASP A 11 -4.44 11.11 -12.19
CA ASP A 11 -5.88 11.32 -12.09
C ASP A 11 -6.60 9.97 -12.20
N LYS A 12 -6.73 9.29 -11.07
CA LYS A 12 -7.57 8.11 -10.90
C LYS A 12 -8.46 8.44 -9.71
N ASP A 13 -9.67 8.92 -10.00
CA ASP A 13 -10.71 9.29 -9.04
C ASP A 13 -10.65 8.43 -7.77
N VAL A 14 -10.10 9.02 -6.70
CA VAL A 14 -10.16 8.42 -5.37
C VAL A 14 -11.56 8.77 -4.85
N HIS A 15 -12.44 7.77 -4.78
CA HIS A 15 -13.75 7.97 -4.16
C HIS A 15 -13.59 8.12 -2.64
N LEU A 16 -13.29 9.34 -2.19
CA LEU A 16 -13.20 9.68 -0.78
C LEU A 16 -14.61 9.74 -0.18
N ALA A 17 -14.81 9.04 0.93
CA ALA A 17 -16.02 9.21 1.71
C ALA A 17 -16.09 10.64 2.28
N GLN A 18 -17.26 11.26 2.23
CA GLN A 18 -17.48 12.58 2.79
C GLN A 18 -17.35 12.51 4.31
N ALA A 19 -16.59 13.45 4.90
CA ALA A 19 -16.39 13.53 6.34
C ALA A 19 -16.25 14.99 6.78
N GLN A 20 -16.84 15.32 7.93
CA GLN A 20 -16.78 16.65 8.52
C GLN A 20 -15.80 16.69 9.70
N GLU A 21 -15.78 15.62 10.50
CA GLU A 21 -14.95 15.51 11.70
C GLU A 21 -13.50 15.17 11.38
N LEU A 22 -12.57 15.79 12.11
CA LEU A 22 -11.12 15.57 11.95
C LEU A 22 -10.59 14.34 12.68
N TRP A 23 -11.45 13.64 13.42
CA TRP A 23 -11.13 12.46 14.23
C TRP A 23 -12.38 11.59 14.38
N SER A 24 -12.20 10.29 14.62
CA SER A 24 -13.25 9.39 15.10
C SER A 24 -12.63 8.31 15.98
N THR A 25 -13.44 7.72 16.85
CA THR A 25 -13.11 6.49 17.60
C THR A 25 -13.81 5.27 17.02
N ALA A 26 -14.79 5.48 16.14
CA ALA A 26 -15.43 4.43 15.39
C ALA A 26 -14.50 3.95 14.26
N ARG A 27 -14.53 2.65 14.02
CA ARG A 27 -13.60 1.96 13.12
C ARG A 27 -13.91 2.24 11.64
N ASP A 28 -15.17 2.41 11.34
CA ASP A 28 -15.78 2.48 10.01
C ASP A 28 -16.23 3.90 9.62
N GLU A 29 -16.04 4.88 10.49
CA GLU A 29 -16.34 6.27 10.19
C GLU A 29 -15.20 6.96 9.43
N PRO A 30 -15.49 7.65 8.33
CA PRO A 30 -14.50 8.43 7.61
C PRO A 30 -14.14 9.70 8.39
N VAL A 31 -12.88 10.12 8.28
CA VAL A 31 -12.40 11.37 8.86
C VAL A 31 -11.99 12.36 7.77
N LYS A 32 -12.20 13.64 8.04
CA LYS A 32 -11.83 14.73 7.15
C LYS A 32 -10.31 14.82 7.04
N LEU A 33 -9.80 14.72 5.82
CA LEU A 33 -8.39 14.88 5.53
C LEU A 33 -7.96 16.34 5.76
N ARG A 34 -6.79 16.51 6.38
CA ARG A 34 -6.17 17.82 6.58
C ARG A 34 -5.37 18.18 5.33
N MET A 35 -5.92 19.07 4.52
CA MET A 35 -5.30 19.56 3.29
C MET A 35 -4.82 20.98 3.50
N GLU A 36 -3.64 21.31 2.98
CA GLU A 36 -3.13 22.68 2.94
C GLU A 36 -3.68 23.42 1.72
N ALA A 37 -3.70 24.76 1.76
CA ALA A 37 -4.19 25.58 0.65
C ALA A 37 -3.20 25.70 -0.53
N SER A 38 -1.90 25.53 -0.28
CA SER A 38 -0.87 25.51 -1.31
C SER A 38 0.32 24.63 -0.91
N GLY A 39 1.08 24.15 -1.90
CA GLY A 39 2.31 23.37 -1.68
C GLY A 39 2.06 21.87 -1.66
N LEU A 40 3.02 21.11 -1.13
CA LEU A 40 2.95 19.64 -1.12
C LEU A 40 1.77 19.09 -0.31
N GLY A 41 1.30 19.83 0.70
CA GLY A 41 0.11 19.46 1.49
C GLY A 41 -1.22 19.67 0.77
N SER A 42 -1.22 20.25 -0.43
CA SER A 42 -2.41 20.42 -1.28
C SER A 42 -2.56 19.35 -2.34
N GLU A 43 -1.55 18.48 -2.52
CA GLU A 43 -1.58 17.43 -3.52
C GLU A 43 -2.71 16.44 -3.23
N PRO A 44 -3.43 15.96 -4.27
CA PRO A 44 -4.52 15.01 -4.08
C PRO A 44 -4.08 13.80 -3.26
N PRO A 45 -4.88 13.39 -2.26
CA PRO A 45 -4.52 12.25 -1.43
C PRO A 45 -4.48 10.98 -2.27
N MET A 46 -3.44 10.17 -2.06
CA MET A 46 -3.24 8.93 -2.78
C MET A 46 -3.09 7.78 -1.78
N THR A 47 -3.81 6.68 -2.02
CA THR A 47 -3.60 5.46 -1.24
C THR A 47 -2.25 4.83 -1.59
N ILE A 48 -1.64 4.15 -0.62
CA ILE A 48 -0.41 3.40 -0.87
C ILE A 48 -0.63 2.33 -1.97
N HIS A 49 -1.83 1.78 -2.09
CA HIS A 49 -2.18 0.87 -3.19
C HIS A 49 -2.05 1.53 -4.56
N GLN A 50 -2.60 2.73 -4.74
CA GLN A 50 -2.54 3.49 -5.99
C GLN A 50 -1.11 3.90 -6.34
N MET A 51 -0.34 4.34 -5.34
CA MET A 51 1.08 4.63 -5.50
C MET A 51 1.81 3.38 -6.01
N PHE A 52 1.60 2.24 -5.35
CA PHE A 52 2.25 0.99 -5.70
C PHE A 52 1.84 0.48 -7.09
N MET A 53 0.55 0.56 -7.46
CA MET A 53 0.08 0.25 -8.80
C MET A 53 0.75 1.12 -9.87
N SER A 54 0.89 2.42 -9.61
CA SER A 54 1.59 3.33 -10.53
C SER A 54 3.06 2.95 -10.68
N THR A 55 3.73 2.53 -9.59
CA THR A 55 5.09 2.00 -9.64
C THR A 55 5.17 0.70 -10.46
N VAL A 56 4.23 -0.24 -10.27
CA VAL A 56 4.17 -1.50 -11.03
C VAL A 56 3.94 -1.24 -12.52
N GLN A 57 3.12 -0.25 -12.86
CA GLN A 57 2.87 0.11 -14.26
C GLN A 57 4.12 0.68 -14.93
N LYS A 58 4.92 1.48 -14.22
CA LYS A 58 6.12 2.13 -14.78
C LYS A 58 7.38 1.27 -14.73
N TYR A 59 7.53 0.47 -13.69
CA TYR A 59 8.77 -0.24 -13.36
C TYR A 59 8.50 -1.72 -13.08
N GLY A 60 7.46 -2.29 -13.69
CA GLY A 60 6.97 -3.64 -13.38
C GLY A 60 8.04 -4.73 -13.40
N ASP A 61 8.93 -4.70 -14.40
CA ASP A 61 9.98 -5.71 -14.59
C ASP A 61 11.28 -5.38 -13.83
N TYR A 62 11.33 -4.24 -13.12
CA TYR A 62 12.49 -3.88 -12.31
C TYR A 62 12.48 -4.63 -10.97
N PRO A 63 13.66 -4.96 -10.41
CA PRO A 63 13.78 -5.55 -9.07
C PRO A 63 13.13 -4.66 -8.00
N ALA A 64 12.20 -5.23 -7.23
CA ALA A 64 11.53 -4.58 -6.10
C ALA A 64 12.02 -5.10 -4.75
N LEU A 65 12.31 -6.40 -4.66
CA LEU A 65 12.62 -7.06 -3.40
C LEU A 65 13.62 -8.19 -3.59
N ARG A 66 14.60 -8.33 -2.69
CA ARG A 66 15.63 -9.38 -2.76
C ARG A 66 15.74 -10.16 -1.47
N ALA A 67 15.30 -11.41 -1.45
CA ALA A 67 15.23 -12.27 -0.28
C ALA A 67 16.17 -13.45 -0.32
N LYS A 68 16.73 -13.81 0.84
CA LYS A 68 17.51 -15.04 0.96
C LYS A 68 16.60 -16.15 1.46
N LYS A 69 16.40 -17.19 0.64
CA LYS A 69 15.63 -18.38 0.94
C LYS A 69 16.53 -19.60 0.76
N ASP A 70 16.68 -20.41 1.81
CA ASP A 70 17.49 -21.64 1.80
C ASP A 70 18.92 -21.42 1.27
N GLY A 71 19.53 -20.29 1.63
CA GLY A 71 20.87 -19.91 1.19
C GLY A 71 20.93 -19.17 -0.15
N ILE A 72 19.86 -19.19 -0.96
CA ILE A 72 19.81 -18.62 -2.31
C ILE A 72 19.13 -17.25 -2.28
N TRP A 73 19.70 -16.28 -3.01
CA TRP A 73 19.07 -14.97 -3.20
C TRP A 73 18.00 -15.04 -4.29
N LEU A 74 16.74 -14.89 -3.89
CA LEU A 74 15.59 -14.68 -4.75
C LEU A 74 15.37 -13.19 -4.97
N THR A 75 15.27 -12.76 -6.22
CA THR A 75 14.86 -11.39 -6.57
C THR A 75 13.42 -11.44 -7.09
N LEU A 76 12.55 -10.58 -6.58
CA LEU A 76 11.21 -10.36 -7.10
C LEU A 76 11.15 -8.99 -7.79
N THR A 77 10.53 -8.97 -8.95
CA THR A 77 10.17 -7.74 -9.67
C THR A 77 8.97 -7.04 -9.01
N TYR A 78 8.72 -5.77 -9.35
CA TYR A 78 7.52 -5.05 -8.89
C TYR A 78 6.23 -5.79 -9.26
N LYS A 79 6.17 -6.35 -10.47
CA LYS A 79 5.01 -7.10 -10.97
C LYS A 79 4.76 -8.39 -10.18
N GLU A 80 5.79 -9.21 -9.96
CA GLU A 80 5.68 -10.45 -9.16
C GLU A 80 5.32 -10.13 -7.71
N TYR A 81 5.95 -9.09 -7.15
CA TYR A 81 5.66 -8.64 -5.80
C TYR A 81 4.17 -8.24 -5.64
N TYR A 82 3.63 -7.47 -6.59
CA TYR A 82 2.20 -7.10 -6.60
C TYR A 82 1.28 -8.31 -6.71
N GLN A 83 1.60 -9.27 -7.59
CA GLN A 83 0.80 -10.49 -7.75
C GLN A 83 0.77 -11.33 -6.48
N HIS A 84 1.92 -11.51 -5.81
CA HIS A 84 1.99 -12.22 -4.53
C HIS A 84 1.23 -11.50 -3.42
N ALA A 85 1.35 -10.17 -3.33
CA ALA A 85 0.59 -9.37 -2.37
C ALA A 85 -0.93 -9.52 -2.59
N ARG A 86 -1.39 -9.44 -3.84
CA ARG A 86 -2.80 -9.60 -4.21
C ARG A 86 -3.33 -11.00 -3.94
N ALA A 87 -2.55 -12.05 -4.22
CA ALA A 87 -2.93 -13.43 -3.92
C ALA A 87 -3.11 -13.65 -2.42
N ALA A 88 -2.19 -13.12 -1.61
CA ALA A 88 -2.30 -13.18 -0.16
C ALA A 88 -3.51 -12.40 0.36
N ALA A 89 -3.75 -11.18 -0.12
CA ALA A 89 -4.94 -10.39 0.23
C ALA A 89 -6.25 -11.17 -0.05
N LYS A 90 -6.37 -11.79 -1.22
CA LYS A 90 -7.51 -12.66 -1.57
C LYS A 90 -7.69 -13.84 -0.61
N SER A 91 -6.59 -14.45 -0.16
CA SER A 91 -6.68 -15.54 0.84
C SER A 91 -7.20 -15.06 2.19
N PHE A 92 -6.88 -13.83 2.61
CA PHE A 92 -7.41 -13.28 3.86
C PHE A 92 -8.91 -13.00 3.78
N LEU A 93 -9.38 -12.45 2.65
CA LEU A 93 -10.83 -12.30 2.40
C LEU A 93 -11.55 -13.66 2.47
N LYS A 94 -10.95 -14.72 1.91
CA LYS A 94 -11.52 -16.08 1.96
C LYS A 94 -11.62 -16.65 3.37
N VAL A 95 -10.68 -16.31 4.26
CA VAL A 95 -10.65 -16.79 5.65
C VAL A 95 -11.57 -15.95 6.57
N GLY A 96 -12.34 -15.00 6.00
CA GLY A 96 -13.32 -14.19 6.74
C GLY A 96 -12.74 -12.91 7.35
N LEU A 97 -11.59 -12.43 6.85
CA LEU A 97 -11.10 -11.11 7.24
C LEU A 97 -11.95 -10.04 6.54
N HIS A 98 -12.70 -9.27 7.31
CA HIS A 98 -13.52 -8.17 6.80
C HIS A 98 -12.72 -6.85 6.77
N THR A 99 -13.15 -5.91 5.94
CA THR A 99 -12.67 -4.53 5.95
C THR A 99 -12.64 -3.98 7.38
N PHE A 100 -11.61 -3.19 7.69
CA PHE A 100 -11.33 -2.64 9.02
C PHE A 100 -10.91 -3.62 10.13
N SER A 101 -10.61 -4.88 9.80
CA SER A 101 -10.02 -5.83 10.75
C SER A 101 -8.54 -5.54 10.97
N SER A 102 -8.12 -5.33 12.23
CA SER A 102 -6.72 -5.13 12.58
C SER A 102 -5.96 -6.46 12.63
N LEU A 103 -4.86 -6.58 11.87
CA LEU A 103 -3.92 -7.70 11.98
C LEU A 103 -2.75 -7.32 12.87
N LYS A 104 -2.46 -8.12 13.89
CA LYS A 104 -1.24 -7.97 14.69
C LYS A 104 -0.04 -8.52 13.90
N MET A 105 0.93 -7.64 13.62
CA MET A 105 2.21 -8.01 13.03
C MET A 105 3.30 -8.06 14.11
N ASN A 106 3.95 -9.21 14.28
CA ASN A 106 5.08 -9.34 15.19
C ASN A 106 6.39 -9.01 14.46
N PHE A 107 7.12 -7.99 14.93
CA PHE A 107 8.27 -7.38 14.26
C PHE A 107 9.60 -8.07 14.64
N LYS A 108 10.08 -8.96 13.78
CA LYS A 108 11.40 -9.61 13.82
C LYS A 108 12.13 -9.45 12.47
N SER A 109 13.02 -8.47 12.36
CA SER A 109 13.80 -8.04 11.16
C SER A 109 13.90 -9.07 10.02
N SER A 110 13.10 -8.91 8.97
CA SER A 110 13.09 -9.70 7.74
C SER A 110 12.05 -9.13 6.77
N GLN A 111 12.30 -9.21 5.46
CA GLN A 111 11.48 -8.70 4.35
C GLN A 111 9.99 -9.08 4.34
N LYS A 112 9.58 -10.00 5.21
CA LYS A 112 8.18 -10.33 5.46
C LYS A 112 7.33 -9.09 5.79
N TYR A 113 7.92 -8.02 6.37
CA TYR A 113 7.18 -6.81 6.77
C TYR A 113 6.68 -5.95 5.62
N PHE A 114 7.48 -5.71 4.57
CA PHE A 114 7.03 -4.86 3.46
C PHE A 114 5.91 -5.53 2.66
N LEU A 115 6.04 -6.85 2.43
CA LEU A 115 4.98 -7.70 1.91
C LEU A 115 3.73 -7.65 2.79
N GLN A 116 3.86 -7.64 4.12
CA GLN A 116 2.71 -7.63 5.03
C GLN A 116 2.02 -6.26 5.11
N CYS A 117 2.76 -5.15 5.09
CA CYS A 117 2.19 -3.80 5.06
C CYS A 117 1.34 -3.57 3.81
N MET A 118 1.84 -3.98 2.63
CA MET A 118 1.06 -3.87 1.38
C MET A 118 -0.16 -4.80 1.36
N LYS A 119 -0.12 -5.97 2.02
CA LYS A 119 -1.29 -6.88 2.12
C LYS A 119 -2.47 -6.24 2.85
N CYS A 120 -2.22 -5.47 3.92
CA CYS A 120 -3.28 -4.76 4.65
C CYS A 120 -3.85 -3.57 3.87
N ILE A 121 -3.11 -3.05 2.90
CA ILE A 121 -3.47 -1.85 2.10
C ILE A 121 -4.26 -2.21 0.84
N VAL A 122 -4.08 -3.44 0.33
CA VAL A 122 -4.77 -3.95 -0.87
C VAL A 122 -6.16 -4.52 -0.54
N THR A 123 -6.45 -4.79 0.74
CA THR A 123 -7.74 -5.31 1.21
C THR A 123 -8.68 -4.16 1.54
#